data_AF-A0A3L8DKD6-F1
#
_entry.id   AF-A0A3L8DKD6-F1
#
_cell.length_a   1.000
_cell.length_b   1.000
_cell.length_c   1.000
_cell.angle_alpha   90.00
_cell.angle_beta   90.00
_cell.angle_gamma   90.00
#
_symmetry.space_group_name_H-M   'P 1'
#
loop_
_entity.id
_entity.type
_entity.pdbx_description
1 polymer ?
#
loop_
_entity_poly.entity_id
_entity_poly.type
_entity_poly.pdbx_seq_one_letter_code
_entity_poly.pdbx_strand_id
1 'polypeptide(L)'
;MSKEYDVRATVIAGLRAGRTAKEIADFNNISLRTVYNVKKVYDADPDVATPARKTHKVRKDRTNPDIVHRIQEIINEDPGKSMRSIAREQQMSDATVRKIIAEDIRYRSYVLRRGQFMTQQTKERRFEKVRKLLTKLKNPKEAKPLIFFSDEKNFQQD
;
A
#
# COMPACT_ATOMS: atom_id res chain seq x y z
N MET A 1 -12.43 7.72 -17.06
CA MET A 1 -11.38 8.20 -17.99
C MET A 1 -11.60 9.69 -18.24
N SER A 2 -10.57 10.47 -18.58
CA SER A 2 -10.77 11.89 -18.87
C SER A 2 -11.45 12.02 -20.23
N LYS A 3 -12.52 12.82 -20.36
CA LYS A 3 -13.28 12.98 -21.62
C LYS A 3 -12.40 13.30 -22.83
N GLU A 4 -11.30 14.02 -22.62
CA GLU A 4 -10.33 14.39 -23.65
C GLU A 4 -9.50 13.21 -24.18
N TYR A 5 -9.18 12.23 -23.32
CA TYR A 5 -8.49 11.00 -23.70
C TYR A 5 -9.37 10.16 -24.65
N ASP A 6 -10.65 10.07 -24.30
CA ASP A 6 -11.64 9.28 -25.03
C ASP A 6 -11.90 9.86 -26.42
N VAL A 7 -12.00 11.19 -26.55
CA VAL A 7 -12.16 11.90 -27.84
C VAL A 7 -10.95 11.73 -28.77
N ARG A 8 -9.73 11.74 -28.23
CA ARG A 8 -8.52 11.58 -29.05
C ARG A 8 -8.38 10.14 -29.55
N ALA A 9 -8.72 9.16 -28.72
CA ALA A 9 -8.70 7.74 -29.07
C ALA A 9 -9.69 7.40 -30.19
N THR A 10 -10.92 7.92 -30.12
CA THR A 10 -11.95 7.68 -31.14
C THR A 10 -11.55 8.26 -32.51
N VAL A 11 -10.96 9.46 -32.53
CA VAL A 11 -10.48 10.06 -33.77
C VAL A 11 -9.37 9.22 -34.41
N ILE A 12 -8.40 8.75 -33.62
CA ILE A 12 -7.28 7.93 -34.13
C ILE A 12 -7.76 6.57 -34.62
N ALA A 13 -8.72 5.95 -33.94
CA ALA A 13 -9.35 4.71 -34.41
C ALA A 13 -10.04 4.92 -35.77
N GLY A 14 -10.74 6.04 -35.95
CA GLY A 14 -11.35 6.41 -37.24
C GLY A 14 -10.32 6.64 -38.35
N LEU A 15 -9.20 7.32 -38.05
CA LEU A 15 -8.11 7.54 -39.01
C LEU A 15 -7.41 6.23 -39.40
N ARG A 16 -7.17 5.33 -38.45
CA ARG A 16 -6.63 3.98 -38.71
C ARG A 16 -7.58 3.14 -39.57
N ALA A 17 -8.89 3.32 -39.40
CA ALA A 17 -9.92 2.68 -40.22
C ALA A 17 -10.11 3.35 -41.60
N GLY A 18 -9.31 4.35 -41.96
CA GLY A 18 -9.35 5.02 -43.26
C GLY A 18 -10.56 5.94 -43.47
N ARG A 19 -11.26 6.34 -42.40
CA ARG A 19 -12.44 7.22 -42.49
C ARG A 19 -12.03 8.67 -42.71
N THR A 20 -12.90 9.43 -43.37
CA THR A 20 -12.65 10.86 -43.60
C THR A 20 -12.86 11.68 -42.33
N ALA A 21 -12.20 12.83 -42.21
CA ALA A 21 -12.31 13.69 -41.03
C ALA A 21 -13.77 14.15 -40.76
N LYS A 22 -14.55 14.31 -41.82
CA LYS A 22 -15.98 14.68 -41.74
C LYS A 22 -16.82 13.53 -41.20
N GLU A 23 -16.64 12.31 -41.72
CA GLU A 23 -17.33 11.11 -41.21
C GLU A 23 -17.02 10.86 -39.73
N ILE A 24 -15.77 11.05 -39.32
CA ILE A 24 -15.35 10.89 -37.92
C ILE A 24 -16.02 11.94 -37.03
N ALA A 25 -16.07 13.19 -37.47
CA ALA A 25 -16.71 14.29 -36.75
C ALA A 25 -18.21 14.06 -36.56
N ASP A 26 -18.91 13.75 -37.66
CA ASP A 26 -20.35 13.57 -37.68
C ASP A 26 -20.78 12.33 -36.87
N PHE A 27 -20.08 11.20 -37.04
CA PHE A 27 -20.39 9.95 -36.34
C PHE A 27 -20.19 10.04 -34.83
N ASN A 28 -19.12 10.71 -34.38
CA ASN A 28 -18.77 10.78 -32.97
C ASN A 28 -19.29 12.06 -32.28
N ASN A 29 -20.01 12.92 -33.01
CA ASN A 29 -20.43 14.25 -32.55
C ASN A 29 -19.25 15.08 -31.98
N ILE A 30 -18.12 15.05 -32.70
CA ILE A 30 -16.89 15.75 -32.34
C ILE A 30 -16.72 16.94 -33.30
N SER A 31 -16.27 18.09 -32.80
CA SER A 31 -16.01 19.23 -33.68
C SER A 31 -14.99 18.89 -34.77
N LEU A 32 -15.27 19.29 -36.00
CA LEU A 32 -14.41 19.07 -37.16
C LEU A 32 -12.98 19.60 -36.92
N ARG A 33 -12.88 20.72 -36.21
CA ARG A 33 -11.61 21.33 -35.78
C ARG A 33 -10.80 20.39 -34.88
N THR A 34 -11.44 19.71 -33.93
CA THR A 34 -10.77 18.74 -33.06
C THR A 34 -10.22 17.57 -33.88
N VAL A 35 -11.00 17.07 -34.85
CA VAL A 35 -10.57 15.98 -35.73
C VAL A 35 -9.34 16.39 -36.55
N TYR A 36 -9.35 17.58 -37.15
CA TYR A 36 -8.19 18.08 -37.90
C TYR A 36 -6.95 18.31 -37.04
N ASN A 37 -7.12 18.82 -35.81
CA ASN A 37 -6.01 18.97 -34.87
C ASN A 37 -5.35 17.63 -34.53
N VAL A 38 -6.15 16.59 -34.28
CA VAL A 38 -5.63 15.24 -33.99
C VAL A 38 -5.03 14.61 -35.24
N LYS A 39 -5.69 14.75 -36.40
CA LYS A 39 -5.18 14.28 -37.69
C LYS A 39 -3.81 14.87 -38.01
N LYS A 40 -3.61 16.18 -37.80
CA LYS A 40 -2.32 16.83 -38.01
C LYS A 40 -1.18 16.19 -37.19
N VAL A 41 -1.47 15.78 -35.96
CA VAL A 41 -0.48 15.08 -35.11
C VAL A 41 -0.28 13.64 -35.58
N TYR A 42 -1.36 12.96 -35.96
CA TYR A 42 -1.33 11.58 -36.49
C TYR A 42 -0.53 11.46 -37.79
N ASP A 43 -0.71 12.40 -38.71
CA ASP A 43 0.01 12.43 -39.99
C ASP A 43 1.51 12.72 -39.80
N ALA A 44 1.89 13.38 -38.70
CA ALA A 44 3.29 13.66 -38.37
C ALA A 44 3.98 12.47 -37.67
N ASP A 45 3.33 11.86 -36.68
CA ASP A 45 3.78 10.66 -36.00
C ASP A 45 2.58 9.91 -35.36
N PRO A 46 2.19 8.75 -35.90
CA PRO A 46 1.07 7.96 -35.40
C PRO A 46 1.24 7.45 -33.96
N ASP A 47 2.48 7.20 -33.52
CA ASP A 47 2.78 6.69 -32.19
C ASP A 47 2.69 7.79 -31.14
N VAL A 48 3.13 9.01 -31.48
CA VAL A 48 2.96 10.20 -30.62
C VAL A 48 1.50 10.66 -30.57
N ALA A 49 0.75 10.49 -31.66
CA ALA A 49 -0.67 10.82 -31.69
C ALA A 49 -1.49 9.92 -30.78
N THR A 50 -1.10 8.64 -30.65
CA THR A 50 -1.77 7.66 -29.80
C THR A 50 -1.87 8.20 -28.37
N PRO A 51 -3.08 8.30 -27.80
CA PRO A 51 -3.26 8.92 -26.50
C PRO A 51 -2.62 8.01 -25.45
N ALA A 52 -1.44 8.41 -24.99
CA ALA A 52 -0.89 7.91 -23.73
C ALA A 52 -1.67 8.55 -22.59
N ARG A 53 -2.00 7.78 -21.54
CA ARG A 53 -2.43 8.41 -20.28
C ARG A 53 -1.33 9.38 -19.89
N LYS A 54 -1.69 10.60 -19.44
CA LYS A 54 -0.73 11.47 -18.76
C LYS A 54 -0.02 10.60 -17.73
N THR A 55 1.27 10.40 -17.90
CA THR A 55 2.09 9.79 -16.87
C THR A 55 1.88 10.66 -15.65
N HIS A 56 1.23 10.10 -14.62
CA HIS A 56 1.28 10.74 -13.32
C HIS A 56 2.76 10.92 -13.04
N LYS A 57 3.21 12.17 -12.99
CA LYS A 57 4.60 12.47 -12.67
C LYS A 57 4.86 11.69 -11.39
N VAL A 58 5.86 10.81 -11.43
CA VAL A 58 6.46 10.26 -10.21
C VAL A 58 6.64 11.46 -9.27
N ARG A 59 6.14 11.38 -8.02
CA ARG A 59 6.26 12.49 -7.08
C ARG A 59 7.68 13.05 -7.17
N LYS A 60 7.81 14.34 -7.47
CA LYS A 60 9.13 15.01 -7.45
C LYS A 60 9.74 14.91 -6.05
N ASP A 61 8.88 14.90 -5.05
CA ASP A 61 9.12 14.69 -3.64
C ASP A 61 9.27 13.19 -3.33
N ARG A 62 10.17 12.48 -4.04
CA ARG A 62 10.87 11.36 -3.39
C ARG A 62 11.55 11.99 -2.19
N THR A 63 10.97 11.78 -1.02
CA THR A 63 11.53 12.25 0.23
C THR A 63 13.00 11.83 0.26
N ASN A 64 13.90 12.76 0.57
CA ASN A 64 15.33 12.47 0.68
C ASN A 64 15.50 11.14 1.45
N PRO A 65 16.23 10.13 0.92
CA PRO A 65 16.44 8.85 1.60
C PRO A 65 16.89 9.00 3.06
N ASP A 66 17.64 10.07 3.37
CA ASP A 66 18.06 10.37 4.74
C ASP A 66 16.87 10.63 5.68
N ILE A 67 15.84 11.33 5.20
CA ILE A 67 14.61 11.61 5.98
C ILE A 67 13.85 10.31 6.22
N VAL A 68 13.76 9.46 5.21
CA VAL A 68 13.10 8.15 5.32
C VAL A 68 13.80 7.31 6.37
N HIS A 69 15.13 7.26 6.34
CA HIS A 69 15.95 6.53 7.31
C HIS A 69 15.75 7.07 8.73
N ARG A 70 15.82 8.40 8.93
CA ARG A 70 15.59 9.01 10.25
C ARG A 70 14.21 8.69 10.82
N ILE A 71 13.15 8.77 10.00
CA ILE A 71 11.80 8.42 10.44
C ILE A 71 11.73 6.91 10.79
N GLN A 72 12.40 6.07 10.02
CA GLN A 72 12.44 4.63 10.29
C GLN A 72 13.17 4.31 11.60
N GLU A 73 14.28 4.98 11.91
CA GLU A 73 14.99 4.84 13.19
C GLU A 73 14.10 5.21 14.38
N ILE A 74 13.39 6.35 14.30
CA ILE A 74 12.47 6.78 15.37
C ILE A 74 11.38 5.73 15.63
N ILE A 75 10.83 5.13 14.57
CA ILE A 75 9.80 4.09 14.70
C ILE A 75 10.38 2.79 15.27
N ASN A 76 11.61 2.43 14.90
CA ASN A 76 12.26 1.24 15.41
C ASN A 76 12.61 1.36 16.91
N GLU A 77 12.92 2.57 17.38
CA GLU A 77 13.14 2.87 18.79
C GLU A 77 11.84 2.79 19.60
N ASP A 78 10.77 3.45 19.12
CA ASP A 78 9.44 3.39 19.74
C ASP A 78 8.33 3.25 18.68
N PRO A 79 7.85 2.02 18.41
CA PRO A 79 6.77 1.80 17.45
C PRO A 79 5.42 2.31 17.95
N GLY A 80 5.29 2.66 19.22
CA GLY A 80 4.09 3.26 19.81
C GLY A 80 3.98 4.77 19.57
N LYS A 81 5.04 5.41 19.08
CA LYS A 81 5.10 6.87 18.90
C LYS A 81 4.11 7.34 17.84
N SER A 82 3.33 8.36 18.17
CA SER A 82 2.32 8.86 17.23
C SER A 82 2.96 9.57 16.03
N MET A 83 2.39 9.37 14.84
CA MET A 83 2.86 10.04 13.61
C MET A 83 2.86 11.57 13.72
N ARG A 84 1.93 12.14 14.50
CA ARG A 84 1.89 13.58 14.80
C ARG A 84 3.09 14.03 15.63
N SER A 85 3.52 13.21 16.58
CA SER A 85 4.72 13.50 17.38
C SER A 85 5.97 13.46 16.52
N ILE A 86 6.09 12.43 15.68
CA ILE A 86 7.21 12.31 14.71
C ILE A 86 7.24 13.52 13.78
N ALA A 87 6.09 13.97 13.30
CA ALA A 87 5.98 15.15 12.45
C ALA A 87 6.46 16.44 13.13
N ARG A 88 6.10 16.65 14.41
CA ARG A 88 6.60 17.81 15.18
C ARG A 88 8.10 17.77 15.39
N GLU A 89 8.63 16.60 15.74
CA GLU A 89 10.07 16.39 15.99
C GLU A 89 10.91 16.59 14.73
N GLN A 90 10.42 16.10 13.58
CA GLN A 90 11.09 16.26 12.29
C GLN A 90 10.74 17.59 11.59
N GLN A 91 9.93 18.47 12.21
CA GLN A 91 9.45 19.73 11.63
C GLN A 91 8.78 19.56 10.26
N MET A 92 8.01 18.49 10.11
CA MET A 92 7.32 18.13 8.86
C MET A 92 5.81 18.19 9.04
N SER A 93 5.09 18.23 7.92
CA SER A 93 3.64 18.06 7.95
C SER A 93 3.26 16.61 8.32
N ASP A 94 2.22 16.44 9.11
CA ASP A 94 1.65 15.13 9.48
C ASP A 94 1.26 14.31 8.24
N ALA A 95 0.77 14.97 7.19
CA ALA A 95 0.44 14.31 5.92
C ALA A 95 1.68 13.76 5.20
N THR A 96 2.81 14.47 5.26
CA THR A 96 4.07 14.02 4.68
C THR A 96 4.62 12.81 5.43
N VAL A 97 4.64 12.86 6.77
CA VAL A 97 5.08 11.73 7.60
C VAL A 97 4.22 10.49 7.35
N ARG A 98 2.89 10.64 7.28
CA ARG A 98 1.99 9.52 6.93
C ARG A 98 2.32 8.91 5.57
N LYS A 99 2.56 9.74 4.56
CA LYS A 99 2.92 9.27 3.21
C LYS A 99 4.24 8.52 3.23
N ILE A 100 5.26 9.04 3.92
CA ILE A 100 6.56 8.37 4.05
C ILE A 100 6.38 7.00 4.71
N ILE A 101 5.65 6.94 5.83
CA ILE A 101 5.45 5.69 6.57
C ILE A 101 4.68 4.67 5.72
N ALA A 102 3.62 5.09 5.02
CA ALA A 102 2.75 4.18 4.27
C ALA A 102 3.29 3.77 2.89
N GLU A 103 3.92 4.69 2.17
CA GLU A 103 4.35 4.49 0.77
C GLU A 103 5.84 4.15 0.67
N ASP A 104 6.71 4.89 1.38
CA ASP A 104 8.17 4.74 1.29
C ASP A 104 8.68 3.60 2.20
N ILE A 105 8.34 3.63 3.50
CA ILE A 105 8.72 2.61 4.49
C ILE A 105 7.80 1.38 4.42
N ARG A 106 6.53 1.59 4.06
CA ARG A 106 5.47 0.56 3.97
C ARG A 106 5.07 -0.09 5.29
N TYR A 107 5.14 0.68 6.38
CA TYR A 107 4.62 0.24 7.67
C TYR A 107 3.11 0.46 7.80
N ARG A 108 2.47 -0.36 8.63
CA ARG A 108 1.06 -0.23 8.99
C ARG A 108 0.91 -0.20 10.50
N SER A 109 0.10 0.72 11.01
CA SER A 109 -0.24 0.76 12.43
C SER A 109 -1.19 -0.38 12.78
N TYR A 110 -0.87 -1.12 13.83
CA TYR A 110 -1.72 -2.18 14.39
C TYR A 110 -2.03 -1.87 15.85
N VAL A 111 -3.16 -2.39 16.34
CA VAL A 111 -3.54 -2.25 17.75
C VAL A 111 -2.65 -3.17 18.58
N LEU A 112 -1.92 -2.59 19.54
CA LEU A 112 -1.16 -3.37 20.51
C LEU A 112 -2.11 -4.22 21.35
N ARG A 113 -1.91 -5.54 21.35
CA ARG A 113 -2.70 -6.47 22.15
C ARG A 113 -2.22 -6.43 23.59
N ARG A 114 -3.15 -6.28 24.53
CA ARG A 114 -2.84 -6.34 25.96
C ARG A 114 -2.50 -7.79 26.32
N GLY A 115 -1.27 -8.01 26.77
CA GLY A 115 -0.82 -9.27 27.34
C GLY A 115 -0.73 -9.20 28.85
N GLN A 116 -0.55 -10.34 29.50
CA GLN A 116 -0.17 -10.37 30.90
C GLN A 116 1.21 -9.72 31.06
N PHE A 117 1.32 -8.73 31.95
CA PHE A 117 2.62 -8.20 32.34
C PHE A 117 3.40 -9.28 33.11
N MET A 118 4.59 -9.62 32.62
CA MET A 118 5.39 -10.70 33.18
C MET A 118 6.67 -10.16 33.83
N THR A 119 6.88 -10.50 35.09
CA THR A 119 8.19 -10.30 35.74
C THR A 119 9.25 -11.18 35.08
N GLN A 120 10.52 -10.79 35.21
CA GLN A 120 11.64 -11.55 34.65
C GLN A 120 11.66 -13.01 35.16
N GLN A 121 11.45 -13.21 36.45
CA GLN A 121 11.33 -14.53 37.06
C GLN A 121 10.19 -15.36 36.44
N THR A 122 9.04 -14.74 36.12
CA THR A 122 7.93 -15.45 35.48
C THR A 122 8.29 -15.87 34.05
N LYS A 123 9.03 -15.03 33.31
CA LYS A 123 9.51 -15.36 31.96
C LYS A 123 10.45 -16.56 31.98
N GLU A 124 11.42 -16.57 32.89
CA GLU A 124 12.38 -17.68 33.06
C GLU A 124 11.66 -18.98 33.43
N ARG A 125 10.76 -18.93 34.42
CA ARG A 125 9.97 -20.10 34.82
C ARG A 125 9.12 -20.65 33.67
N ARG A 126 8.51 -19.77 32.85
CA ARG A 126 7.75 -20.21 31.66
C ARG A 126 8.67 -20.82 30.62
N PHE A 127 9.81 -20.20 30.35
CA PHE A 127 10.80 -20.71 29.40
C PHE A 127 11.27 -22.12 29.76
N GLU A 128 11.63 -22.36 31.02
CA GLU A 128 12.02 -23.68 31.50
C GLU A 128 10.89 -24.72 31.39
N LYS A 129 9.67 -24.35 31.79
CA LYS A 129 8.50 -25.23 31.67
C LYS A 129 8.22 -25.61 30.23
N VAL A 130 8.25 -24.63 29.31
CA VAL A 130 8.04 -24.87 27.88
C VAL A 130 9.15 -25.73 27.30
N ARG A 131 10.42 -25.48 27.66
CA ARG A 131 11.55 -26.31 27.23
C ARG A 131 11.39 -27.76 27.68
N LYS A 132 11.00 -28.01 28.93
CA LYS A 132 10.71 -29.36 29.45
C LYS A 132 9.54 -30.02 28.72
N LEU A 133 8.46 -29.27 28.48
CA LEU A 133 7.30 -29.76 27.73
C LEU A 133 7.67 -30.13 26.29
N LEU A 134 8.45 -29.27 25.61
CA LEU A 134 8.91 -29.52 24.25
C LEU A 134 9.76 -30.79 24.16
N THR A 135 10.67 -31.01 25.11
CA THR A 135 11.46 -32.25 25.17
C THR A 135 10.57 -33.49 25.35
N LYS A 136 9.56 -33.41 26.22
CA LYS A 136 8.59 -34.51 26.40
C LYS A 136 7.77 -34.80 25.14
N LEU A 137 7.40 -33.76 24.39
CA LEU A 137 6.64 -33.91 23.15
C LEU A 137 7.49 -34.49 22.01
N LYS A 138 8.77 -34.11 21.93
CA LYS A 138 9.71 -34.64 20.91
C LYS A 138 10.15 -36.07 21.20
N ASN A 139 10.33 -36.40 22.48
CA ASN A 139 10.78 -37.73 22.94
C ASN A 139 9.73 -38.30 23.91
N PRO A 140 8.56 -38.70 23.42
CA PRO A 140 7.51 -39.20 24.28
C PRO A 140 7.89 -40.59 24.82
N LYS A 141 7.61 -40.84 26.10
CA LYS A 141 7.88 -42.15 26.73
C LYS A 141 6.96 -43.25 26.20
N GLU A 142 5.77 -42.87 25.75
CA GLU A 142 4.75 -43.73 25.17
C GLU A 142 4.44 -43.23 23.76
N ALA A 143 4.12 -44.13 22.83
CA ALA A 143 3.91 -43.76 21.43
C ALA A 143 2.76 -42.75 21.21
N LYS A 144 1.77 -42.70 22.12
CA LYS A 144 0.60 -41.81 22.07
C LYS A 144 0.21 -41.34 23.47
N PRO A 145 0.92 -40.35 24.05
CA PRO A 145 0.62 -39.86 25.38
C PRO A 145 -0.74 -39.16 25.41
N LEU A 146 -1.64 -39.64 26.27
CA LEU A 146 -2.95 -39.03 26.49
C LEU A 146 -2.80 -37.84 27.47
N ILE A 147 -3.19 -36.64 27.05
CA ILE A 147 -3.10 -35.43 27.87
C ILE A 147 -4.49 -34.84 28.04
N PHE A 148 -4.95 -34.77 29.28
CA PHE A 148 -6.18 -34.05 29.65
C PHE A 148 -5.83 -32.64 30.10
N PHE A 149 -6.53 -31.64 29.55
CA PHE A 149 -6.45 -30.26 29.98
C PHE A 149 -7.78 -29.88 30.63
N SER A 150 -7.73 -29.37 31.86
CA SER A 150 -8.88 -28.83 32.58
C SER A 150 -8.61 -27.38 32.99
N ASP A 151 -9.63 -26.53 32.90
CA ASP A 151 -9.58 -25.17 33.42
C ASP A 151 -10.96 -24.78 33.95
N GLU A 152 -10.98 -23.91 34.95
CA GLU A 152 -12.22 -23.39 35.53
C GLU A 152 -12.56 -22.06 34.87
N LYS A 153 -13.80 -21.92 34.39
CA LYS A 153 -14.28 -20.70 33.76
C LYS A 153 -15.54 -20.20 34.44
N ASN A 154 -15.52 -18.93 34.84
CA ASN A 154 -16.71 -18.26 35.35
C ASN A 154 -17.64 -17.91 34.19
N PHE A 155 -18.85 -18.45 34.21
CA PHE A 155 -19.92 -18.07 33.29
C PHE A 155 -20.87 -17.15 34.04
N GLN A 156 -21.02 -15.93 33.55
CA GLN A 156 -22.07 -15.02 34.02
C GLN A 156 -23.20 -15.08 33.00
N GLN A 157 -24.43 -15.21 33.49
CA GLN A 157 -25.65 -15.27 32.70
C GLN A 157 -26.37 -13.93 32.90
N ASP A 158 -26.62 -13.20 31.82
CA ASP A 158 -27.31 -11.89 31.82
C ASP A 158 -28.81 -12.03 32.12
#